data_AF-L1JFY5-F1
#
_entry.id   AF-L1JFY5-F1
#
_cell.length_a   1.000
_cell.length_b   1.000
_cell.length_c   1.000
_cell.angle_alpha   90.00
_cell.angle_beta   90.00
_cell.angle_gamma   90.00
#
_symmetry.space_group_name_H-M   'P 1'
#
loop_
_entity.id
_entity.type
_entity.pdbx_description
1 polymer ?
#
loop_
_entity_poly.entity_id
_entity_poly.type
_entity_poly.pdbx_seq_one_letter_code
_entity_poly.pdbx_strand_id
1 'polypeptide(L)' 'EMRWWRVILDEAHAIKNRKTRSHKACLQLMATNRWCLTATPLQNDVDDIQSLLQFLRVEPLDTYSTWLQHVKK' A
#
# COMPACT_ATOMS: atom_id res chain seq x y z
N GLU A 1 -15.33 -8.97 14.37
CA GLU A 1 -14.06 -8.64 13.68
C GLU A 1 -13.22 -7.73 14.56
N MET A 2 -11.89 -7.88 14.55
CA MET A 2 -10.98 -7.05 15.34
C MET A 2 -10.54 -5.85 14.51
N ARG A 3 -10.79 -4.63 14.99
CA ARG A 3 -10.30 -3.38 14.38
C ARG A 3 -9.12 -2.85 15.18
N TRP A 4 -8.00 -2.65 14.51
CA TRP A 4 -6.80 -2.11 15.11
C TRP A 4 -6.87 -0.58 15.20
N TRP A 5 -6.33 -0.02 16.27
CA TRP A 5 -6.15 1.44 16.34
C TRP A 5 -5.04 1.90 15.39
N ARG A 6 -3.94 1.14 15.29
CA ARG A 6 -2.82 1.42 14.38
C ARG A 6 -2.22 0.13 13.83
N VAL A 7 -1.83 0.15 12.57
CA VAL A 7 -0.99 -0.87 11.93
C VAL A 7 0.21 -0.18 11.30
N ILE A 8 1.41 -0.71 11.57
CA ILE A 8 2.67 -0.23 11.02
C ILE A 8 3.29 -1.40 10.26
N LEU A 9 3.57 -1.20 8.97
CA LEU A 9 4.39 -2.14 8.19
C LEU A 9 5.83 -1.66 8.23
N ASP A 10 6.70 -2.45 8.84
CA ASP A 10 8.14 -2.29 8.71
C ASP A 10 8.62 -2.91 7.39
N GLU A 11 9.69 -2.36 6.83
CA GLU A 11 10.14 -2.60 5.46
C GLU A 11 8.99 -2.70 4.45
N ALA A 12 8.14 -1.68 4.45
CA ALA A 12 6.88 -1.68 3.71
C ALA A 12 7.03 -1.97 2.20
N HIS A 13 8.21 -1.77 1.60
CA HIS A 13 8.48 -2.18 0.22
C HIS A 13 8.29 -3.71 0.01
N ALA A 14 8.27 -4.52 1.06
CA ALA A 14 7.95 -5.95 1.01
C ALA A 14 6.56 -6.25 0.42
N ILE A 15 5.60 -5.30 0.49
CA ILE A 15 4.25 -5.46 -0.07
C ILE A 15 4.06 -4.85 -1.45
N LYS A 16 5.15 -4.49 -2.16
CA LYS A 16 5.09 -3.84 -3.49
C LYS A 16 4.39 -4.66 -4.58
N ASN A 17 4.37 -5.99 -4.45
CA ASN A 17 3.73 -6.86 -5.45
C ASN A 17 2.29 -7.22 -5.06
N ARG A 18 1.34 -6.62 -5.78
CA ARG A 18 -0.11 -6.72 -5.53
C ARG A 18 -0.71 -8.11 -5.72
N LYS A 19 -0.02 -8.97 -6.47
CA LYS A 19 -0.44 -10.36 -6.69
C LYS A 19 -0.12 -11.27 -5.50
N THR A 20 0.78 -10.85 -4.61
CA THR A 20 1.22 -11.67 -3.47
C THR A 20 0.13 -11.82 -2.41
N ARG A 21 0.18 -12.94 -1.68
CA ARG A 21 -0.72 -13.19 -0.54
C ARG A 21 -0.51 -12.17 0.57
N SER A 22 0.74 -11.81 0.84
CA SER A 22 1.10 -10.83 1.88
C SER A 22 0.48 -9.47 1.62
N HIS A 23 0.57 -8.96 0.38
CA HIS A 23 -0.07 -7.70 0.02
C HIS A 23 -1.58 -7.74 0.27
N LYS A 24 -2.27 -8.78 -0.21
CA LYS A 24 -3.72 -8.95 -0.01
C LYS A 24 -4.10 -9.04 1.47
N ALA A 25 -3.33 -9.77 2.27
CA ALA A 25 -3.56 -9.90 3.71
C ALA A 25 -3.39 -8.56 4.43
N CYS A 26 -2.33 -7.79 4.12
CA CYS A 26 -2.11 -6.47 4.70
C CYS A 26 -3.24 -5.47 4.37
N LEU A 27 -3.79 -5.52 3.14
CA LEU A 27 -4.93 -4.67 2.76
C LEU A 27 -6.23 -5.00 3.49
N GLN A 28 -6.42 -6.27 3.86
CA GLN A 28 -7.60 -6.75 4.58
C GLN A 28 -7.60 -6.37 6.07
N LEU A 29 -6.45 -5.98 6.63
CA LEU A 29 -6.38 -5.49 8.01
C LEU A 29 -7.28 -4.26 8.17
N MET A 30 -8.16 -4.27 9.16
CA MET A 30 -8.98 -3.12 9.54
C MET A 30 -8.23 -2.27 10.57
N ALA A 31 -7.87 -1.05 10.19
CA ALA A 31 -7.11 -0.15 11.04
C ALA A 31 -7.55 1.31 10.85
N THR A 32 -7.52 2.09 11.93
CA THR A 32 -7.77 3.54 11.89
C THR A 32 -6.56 4.29 11.38
N ASN A 33 -5.38 3.99 11.93
CA ASN A 33 -4.11 4.60 11.53
C ASN A 33 -3.24 3.59 10.81
N ARG A 34 -2.67 3.96 9.67
CA ARG A 34 -1.83 3.09 8.84
C ARG A 34 -0.52 3.78 8.53
N TRP A 35 0.58 3.06 8.72
CA TRP A 35 1.92 3.60 8.53
C TRP A 35 2.74 2.61 7.72
N CYS A 36 3.49 3.13 6.75
CA CYS A 36 4.52 2.41 6.02
C CYS A 36 5.87 2.98 6.48
N LEU A 37 6.70 2.14 7.07
CA LEU A 37 8.08 2.47 7.40
C LEU A 37 8.98 1.74 6.43
N THR A 38 9.76 2.48 5.64
CA THR A 38 10.81 1.91 4.80
C THR A 38 11.78 2.99 4.35
N ALA A 39 13.06 2.64 4.25
CA ALA A 39 14.09 3.51 3.66
C ALA A 39 14.07 3.51 2.12
N THR A 40 13.32 2.60 1.49
CA THR A 40 13.31 2.41 0.02
C THR A 40 11.89 2.30 -0.54
N PRO A 41 11.09 3.38 -0.51
CA PRO A 41 9.68 3.35 -0.94
C PRO A 41 9.49 3.12 -2.45
N LEU A 42 10.53 3.36 -3.25
CA LEU A 42 10.56 3.17 -4.69
C LEU A 42 11.82 2.38 -5.04
N GLN A 43 11.66 1.18 -5.60
CA GLN A 43 12.80 0.31 -5.93
C GLN A 43 12.91 0.07 -7.44
N ASN A 44 11.83 -0.41 -8.06
CA ASN A 44 11.85 -0.89 -9.44
C ASN A 44 10.99 -0.03 -10.38
N ASP A 45 9.77 0.30 -9.96
CA ASP A 45 8.76 0.98 -10.77
C ASP A 45 7.91 1.87 -9.87
N VAL A 46 7.36 2.95 -10.42
CA VAL A 46 6.44 3.85 -9.72
C VAL A 46 5.23 3.12 -9.10
N ASP A 47 4.85 1.96 -9.63
CA ASP A 47 3.82 1.09 -9.04
C ASP A 47 4.16 0.55 -7.64
N ASP A 48 5.44 0.56 -7.25
CA ASP A 48 5.86 0.24 -5.89
C ASP A 48 5.20 1.22 -4.91
N ILE A 49 5.18 2.51 -5.24
CA ILE A 49 4.52 3.56 -4.45
C ILE A 49 3.00 3.36 -4.46
N GLN A 50 2.41 2.99 -5.59
CA GLN A 50 0.96 2.73 -5.69
C GLN A 50 0.51 1.68 -4.67
N SER A 51 1.29 0.62 -4.50
CA SER A 51 1.00 -0.44 -3.52
C SER A 51 1.04 0.07 -2.08
N LEU A 52 1.95 0.99 -1.76
CA LEU A 52 2.01 1.65 -0.45
C LEU A 52 0.81 2.58 -0.24
N LEU A 53 0.46 3.40 -1.23
CA LEU A 53 -0.72 4.28 -1.19
C LEU A 53 -2.01 3.48 -1.01
N GLN A 54 -2.08 2.30 -1.64
CA GLN A 54 -3.20 1.38 -1.47
C GLN A 54 -3.34 0.87 -0.03
N PHE A 55 -2.21 0.54 0.62
CA PHE A 55 -2.24 0.16 2.03
C PHE A 55 -2.63 1.32 2.92
N LEU A 56 -2.09 2.52 2.67
CA LEU A 56 -2.36 3.73 3.43
C LEU A 56 -3.78 4.29 3.21
N ARG A 57 -4.51 3.82 2.20
CA ARG A 57 -5.87 4.29 1.82
C ARG A 57 -5.88 5.77 1.45
N VAL A 58 -4.91 6.19 0.65
CA VAL A 58 -4.80 7.57 0.16
C VAL A 58 -5.65 7.74 -1.09
N GLU A 59 -6.91 8.11 -0.92
CA GLU A 59 -7.81 8.40 -2.03
C GLU A 59 -7.40 9.68 -2.78
N PRO A 60 -7.53 9.74 -4.12
CA PRO A 60 -8.05 8.69 -5.01
C PRO A 60 -6.95 7.75 -5.57
N LEU A 61 -5.71 7.90 -5.12
CA LEU A 61 -4.53 7.23 -5.68
C LEU A 61 -4.34 5.77 -5.21
N ASP A 62 -5.04 5.39 -4.15
CA ASP A 62 -5.11 4.03 -3.64
C ASP A 62 -5.76 3.04 -4.64
N THR A 63 -6.53 3.58 -5.58
CA THR A 63 -7.21 2.86 -6.65
C THR A 63 -6.32 2.76 -7.90
N TYR A 64 -6.17 1.55 -8.43
CA TYR A 64 -5.24 1.33 -9.54
C TYR A 64 -5.64 1.96 -10.86
N SER A 65 -6.94 1.95 -11.19
CA SER A 65 -7.43 2.55 -12.42
C SER A 65 -7.12 4.05 -12.45
N THR A 66 -7.35 4.73 -11.32
CA THR A 66 -6.98 6.14 -11.14
C THR A 66 -5.47 6.34 -11.27
N TRP A 67 -4.67 5.47 -10.66
CA TRP A 67 -3.22 5.53 -10.78
C TRP A 67 -2.72 5.43 -12.22
N LEU A 68 -3.25 4.48 -13.00
CA LEU A 68 -2.91 4.33 -14.42
C LEU A 68 -3.33 5.57 -15.23
N GLN A 69 -4.51 6.13 -14.95
CA GLN A 69 -5.00 7.30 -15.68
C GLN A 69 -4.17 8.56 -15.43
N HIS A 70 -3.73 8.78 -14.19
CA HIS A 70 -3.15 10.05 -13.77
C HIS A 70 -1.64 10.03 -13.57
N VAL A 71 -1.04 8.88 -13.25
CA VAL A 71 0.38 8.77 -12.93
C VAL A 71 1.13 7.92 -13.94
N LYS A 72 0.65 6.70 -14.18
CA LYS A 72 1.32 5.75 -15.07
C LYS A 72 0.67 5.75 -16.45
N LYS A 73 1.01 6.78 -17.24
CA LYS A 73 0.66 6.87 -18.67
C LYS A 73 1.41 5.86 -19.51
#